data_AF-A0A377UZT8-F1
#
_entry.id   AF-A0A377UZT8-F1
#
_cell.length_a   1.000
_cell.length_b   1.000
_cell.length_c   1.000
_cell.angle_alpha   90.00
_cell.angle_beta   90.00
_cell.angle_gamma   90.00
#
_symmetry.space_group_name_H-M   'P 1'
#
loop_
_entity.id
_entity.type
_entity.pdbx_description
1 polymer ?
#
loop_
_entity_poly.entity_id
_entity_poly.type
_entity_poly.pdbx_seq_one_letter_code
_entity_poly.pdbx_strand_id
1 'polypeptide(L)'
;MRHYAFNNKTVGQRAAVIAAGPSANFIFAIFAYWLVFIIGVPGVRPVVGEITPNSVAAQAQIAKGTELKAIDGIETPDWDAVRLQLVAKIGNPQTIVTVAPFGTNQRQDKIVDLRHWSFEPDKQDPVTSLGIQPRSAQIDTVLAEVQAGSAAQKAGLQAGDRIVKVDGQPLTQWMTFVNLVRDNPGKALALEIERQGSALPLTPDAGCENGER
;
A
#
# COMPACT_ATOMS: atom_id res chain seq x y z
N MET A 1 -49.79 48.06 15.23
CA MET A 1 -49.02 46.90 14.73
C MET A 1 -47.88 46.58 15.69
N ARG A 2 -48.06 45.62 16.61
CA ARG A 2 -47.03 45.23 17.58
C ARG A 2 -47.28 43.78 18.05
N HIS A 3 -47.05 42.80 17.17
CA HIS A 3 -47.28 41.36 17.44
C HIS A 3 -46.10 40.45 17.02
N TYR A 4 -44.87 40.85 17.37
CA TYR A 4 -43.70 39.95 17.35
C TYR A 4 -42.81 40.17 18.58
N ALA A 5 -43.42 40.47 19.74
CA ALA A 5 -42.67 40.58 21.00
C ALA A 5 -42.39 39.17 21.55
N PHE A 6 -41.10 38.87 21.70
CA PHE A 6 -40.45 37.59 21.98
C PHE A 6 -40.86 36.84 23.27
N ASN A 7 -41.90 37.26 24.01
CA ASN A 7 -42.07 36.90 25.42
C ASN A 7 -43.11 35.81 25.75
N ASN A 8 -43.44 34.89 24.84
CA ASN A 8 -44.37 33.79 25.19
C ASN A 8 -44.05 32.42 24.55
N LYS A 9 -42.77 32.05 24.45
CA LYS A 9 -42.36 30.68 24.06
C LYS A 9 -41.67 30.00 25.24
N THR A 10 -42.05 28.76 25.53
CA THR A 10 -41.51 27.98 26.66
C THR A 10 -40.01 27.79 26.51
N VAL A 11 -39.28 27.73 27.62
CA VAL A 11 -37.81 27.64 27.65
C VAL A 11 -37.30 26.49 26.77
N GLY A 12 -38.03 25.37 26.70
CA GLY A 12 -37.72 24.24 25.83
C GLY A 12 -37.74 24.56 24.33
N GLN A 13 -38.63 25.44 23.86
CA GLN A 13 -38.67 25.85 22.45
C GLN A 13 -37.48 26.73 22.06
N ARG A 14 -36.98 27.57 22.97
CA ARG A 14 -35.76 28.37 22.74
C ARG A 14 -34.51 27.50 22.78
N ALA A 15 -34.46 26.54 23.70
CA ALA A 15 -33.38 25.55 23.77
C ALA A 15 -33.31 24.68 22.51
N ALA A 16 -34.44 24.25 21.95
CA ALA A 16 -34.49 23.48 20.69
C ALA A 16 -33.94 24.26 19.49
N VAL A 17 -34.21 25.58 19.40
CA VAL A 17 -33.68 26.44 18.33
C VAL A 17 -32.16 26.64 18.47
N ILE A 18 -31.66 26.80 19.70
CA ILE A 18 -30.22 26.95 19.97
C ILE A 18 -29.48 25.62 19.75
N ALA A 19 -30.10 24.49 20.11
CA ALA A 19 -29.55 23.15 19.90
C ALA A 19 -29.60 22.68 18.45
N ALA A 20 -30.49 23.24 17.63
CA ALA A 20 -30.64 22.84 16.23
C ALA A 20 -29.35 23.02 15.42
N GLY A 21 -28.54 24.05 15.71
CA GLY A 21 -27.24 24.25 15.06
C GLY A 21 -26.26 23.09 15.34
N PRO A 22 -25.89 22.84 16.61
CA PRO A 22 -25.03 21.72 16.98
C PRO A 22 -25.57 20.34 16.56
N SER A 23 -26.88 20.11 16.69
CA SER A 23 -27.50 18.84 16.29
C SER A 23 -27.47 18.62 14.77
N ALA A 24 -27.69 19.67 13.98
CA ALA A 24 -27.56 19.58 12.52
C ALA A 24 -26.13 19.21 12.11
N ASN A 25 -25.11 19.78 12.75
CA ASN A 25 -23.71 19.41 12.51
C ASN A 25 -23.43 17.94 12.85
N PHE A 26 -24.00 17.44 13.95
CA PHE A 26 -23.83 16.04 14.36
C PHE A 26 -24.51 15.06 13.40
N ILE A 27 -25.75 15.36 12.97
CA ILE A 27 -26.47 14.57 11.96
C ILE A 27 -25.73 14.60 10.62
N PHE A 28 -25.23 15.77 10.23
CA PHE A 28 -24.42 15.91 9.02
C PHE A 28 -23.15 15.06 9.10
N ALA A 29 -22.45 15.05 10.24
CA ALA A 29 -21.27 14.21 10.43
C ALA A 29 -21.61 12.72 10.30
N ILE A 30 -22.69 12.24 10.93
CA ILE A 30 -23.15 10.85 10.80
C ILE A 30 -23.46 10.51 9.34
N PHE A 31 -24.19 11.39 8.65
CA PHE A 31 -24.53 11.21 7.24
C PHE A 31 -23.29 11.22 6.33
N ALA A 32 -22.36 12.14 6.55
CA ALA A 32 -21.11 12.22 5.80
C ALA A 32 -20.25 10.97 6.02
N TYR A 33 -20.12 10.49 7.26
CA TYR A 33 -19.42 9.23 7.55
C TYR A 33 -20.11 8.04 6.87
N TRP A 34 -21.43 7.93 6.97
CA TRP A 34 -22.19 6.88 6.29
C TRP A 34 -22.00 6.91 4.77
N LEU A 35 -21.96 8.10 4.16
CA LEU A 35 -21.71 8.28 2.74
C LEU A 35 -20.30 7.80 2.31
N VAL A 36 -19.27 8.07 3.12
CA VAL A 36 -17.91 7.56 2.87
C VAL A 36 -17.90 6.03 2.85
N PHE A 37 -18.63 5.37 3.75
CA PHE A 37 -18.75 3.90 3.75
C PHE A 37 -19.47 3.35 2.51
N ILE A 38 -20.44 4.08 1.95
CA ILE A 38 -21.12 3.68 0.69
C ILE A 38 -20.20 3.80 -0.52
N ILE A 39 -19.44 4.90 -0.61
CA ILE A 39 -18.50 5.13 -1.71
C ILE A 39 -17.34 4.12 -1.63
N GLY A 40 -17.02 3.66 -0.42
CA GLY A 40 -15.90 2.77 -0.16
C GLY A 40 -14.58 3.53 -0.04
N VAL A 41 -13.60 2.92 0.64
CA VAL A 41 -12.25 3.46 0.72
C VAL A 41 -11.53 3.12 -0.60
N PRO A 42 -10.84 4.07 -1.25
CA PRO A 42 -10.05 3.79 -2.43
C PRO A 42 -8.86 2.89 -2.07
N GLY A 43 -9.04 1.58 -2.19
CA GLY A 43 -7.98 0.57 -2.05
C GLY A 43 -7.31 0.27 -3.39
N VAL A 44 -6.03 -0.10 -3.36
CA VAL A 44 -5.34 -0.63 -4.53
C VAL A 44 -5.89 -2.03 -4.80
N ARG A 45 -6.59 -2.19 -5.93
CA ARG A 45 -7.18 -3.48 -6.32
C ARG A 45 -6.11 -4.58 -6.34
N PRO A 46 -6.40 -5.78 -5.82
CA PRO A 46 -5.42 -6.85 -5.72
C PRO A 46 -5.22 -7.57 -7.05
N VAL A 47 -4.49 -6.94 -7.96
CA VAL A 47 -4.21 -7.44 -9.31
C VAL A 47 -2.86 -8.14 -9.36
N VAL A 48 -2.84 -9.39 -9.79
CA VAL A 48 -1.61 -10.17 -10.00
C VAL A 48 -0.74 -9.49 -11.06
N GLY A 49 0.50 -9.16 -10.67
CA GLY A 49 1.53 -8.61 -11.55
C GLY A 49 2.29 -9.72 -12.26
N GLU A 50 2.95 -10.58 -11.48
CA GLU A 50 3.69 -11.75 -11.96
C GLU A 50 3.37 -12.97 -11.08
N ILE A 51 3.64 -14.16 -11.62
CA ILE A 51 3.50 -15.43 -10.89
C ILE A 51 4.85 -16.13 -10.87
N THR A 52 5.33 -16.48 -9.67
CA THR A 52 6.54 -17.26 -9.50
C THR A 52 6.34 -18.67 -10.09
N PRO A 53 7.22 -19.16 -10.98
CA PRO A 53 7.11 -20.52 -11.53
C PRO A 53 7.10 -21.60 -10.43
N ASN A 54 6.36 -22.69 -10.67
CA ASN A 54 6.20 -23.84 -9.75
C ASN A 54 5.62 -23.51 -8.36
N SER A 55 5.15 -22.28 -8.14
CA SER A 55 4.51 -21.86 -6.89
C SER A 55 3.11 -22.45 -6.73
N VAL A 56 2.55 -22.30 -5.52
CA VAL A 56 1.18 -22.68 -5.20
C VAL A 56 0.18 -21.96 -6.12
N ALA A 57 0.36 -20.66 -6.35
CA ALA A 57 -0.48 -19.89 -7.26
C ALA A 57 -0.37 -20.34 -8.73
N ALA A 58 0.83 -20.71 -9.17
CA ALA A 58 1.05 -21.28 -10.51
C ALA A 58 0.31 -22.62 -10.68
N GLN A 59 0.39 -23.50 -9.67
CA GLN A 59 -0.31 -24.80 -9.67
C GLN A 59 -1.84 -24.62 -9.68
N ALA A 60 -2.35 -23.61 -8.98
CA ALA A 60 -3.76 -23.22 -9.01
C ALA A 60 -4.20 -22.52 -10.31
N GLN A 61 -3.30 -22.37 -11.29
CA GLN A 61 -3.56 -21.73 -12.58
C GLN A 61 -4.06 -20.27 -12.43
N ILE A 62 -3.57 -19.56 -11.42
CA ILE A 62 -3.73 -18.11 -11.32
C ILE A 62 -2.78 -17.48 -12.33
N ALA A 63 -3.27 -16.52 -13.13
CA ALA A 63 -2.53 -15.93 -14.22
C ALA A 63 -2.14 -14.48 -13.94
N LYS A 64 -1.11 -13.99 -14.63
CA LYS A 64 -0.77 -12.57 -14.66
C LYS A 64 -1.98 -11.75 -15.12
N GLY A 65 -2.23 -10.62 -14.45
CA GLY A 65 -3.31 -9.70 -14.78
C GLY A 65 -4.69 -10.14 -14.29
N THR A 66 -4.81 -11.18 -13.47
CA THR A 66 -6.07 -11.49 -12.77
C THR A 66 -6.18 -10.69 -11.47
N GLU A 67 -7.38 -10.26 -11.14
CA GLU A 67 -7.74 -9.64 -9.87
C GLU A 67 -8.26 -10.70 -8.90
N LEU A 68 -7.78 -10.69 -7.65
CA LEU A 68 -8.31 -11.52 -6.57
C LEU A 68 -9.58 -10.87 -6.03
N LYS A 69 -10.73 -11.52 -6.22
CA LYS A 69 -12.04 -10.97 -5.83
C LYS A 69 -12.46 -11.41 -4.44
N ALA A 70 -12.21 -12.67 -4.10
CA ALA A 70 -12.57 -13.22 -2.80
C ALA A 70 -11.71 -14.42 -2.42
N ILE A 71 -11.65 -14.70 -1.11
CA ILE A 71 -11.07 -15.94 -0.55
C ILE A 71 -12.15 -16.60 0.32
N ASP A 72 -12.52 -17.84 -0.01
CA ASP A 72 -13.65 -18.57 0.58
C ASP A 72 -14.95 -17.73 0.66
N GLY A 73 -15.22 -16.96 -0.40
CA GLY A 73 -16.40 -16.09 -0.51
C GLY A 73 -16.30 -14.76 0.26
N ILE A 74 -15.22 -14.51 0.99
CA ILE A 74 -14.97 -13.22 1.66
C ILE A 74 -14.32 -12.27 0.65
N GLU A 75 -14.98 -11.15 0.35
CA GLU A 75 -14.49 -10.16 -0.61
C GLU A 75 -13.13 -9.57 -0.18
N THR A 76 -12.25 -9.44 -1.16
CA THR A 76 -10.90 -8.88 -0.99
C THR A 76 -10.77 -7.63 -1.85
N PRO A 77 -11.23 -6.46 -1.38
CA PRO A 77 -11.21 -5.22 -2.17
C PRO A 77 -9.80 -4.65 -2.40
N ASP A 78 -8.85 -5.02 -1.54
CA ASP A 78 -7.47 -4.57 -1.55
C ASP A 78 -6.50 -5.69 -1.12
N TRP A 79 -5.20 -5.41 -1.17
CA TRP A 79 -4.16 -6.37 -0.78
C TRP A 79 -4.15 -6.69 0.71
N ASP A 80 -4.57 -5.78 1.58
CA ASP A 80 -4.56 -6.01 3.02
C ASP A 80 -5.66 -7.02 3.41
N ALA A 81 -6.83 -6.92 2.77
CA ALA A 81 -7.88 -7.93 2.88
C ALA A 81 -7.40 -9.30 2.38
N VAL A 82 -6.69 -9.37 1.23
CA VAL A 82 -6.09 -10.63 0.75
C VAL A 82 -5.16 -11.21 1.81
N ARG A 83 -4.21 -10.42 2.33
CA ARG A 83 -3.24 -10.88 3.34
C ARG A 83 -3.92 -11.42 4.58
N LEU A 84 -4.90 -10.69 5.11
CA LEU A 84 -5.63 -11.09 6.30
C LEU A 84 -6.35 -12.42 6.09
N GLN A 85 -7.01 -12.59 4.93
CA GLN A 85 -7.71 -13.84 4.62
C GLN A 85 -6.74 -15.00 4.44
N LEU A 86 -5.56 -14.79 3.83
CA LEU A 86 -4.54 -15.84 3.66
C LEU A 86 -3.92 -16.26 4.99
N VAL A 87 -3.63 -15.32 5.90
CA VAL A 87 -3.16 -15.63 7.26
C VAL A 87 -4.18 -16.51 7.99
N ALA A 88 -5.48 -16.25 7.81
CA ALA A 88 -6.54 -17.09 8.38
C ALA A 88 -6.62 -18.51 7.76
N LYS A 89 -5.89 -18.81 6.68
CA LYS A 89 -5.82 -20.15 6.07
C LYS A 89 -4.59 -20.96 6.49
N ILE A 90 -3.73 -20.42 7.35
CA ILE A 90 -2.59 -21.17 7.87
C ILE A 90 -3.10 -22.46 8.55
N GLY A 91 -2.55 -23.60 8.15
CA GLY A 91 -2.94 -24.92 8.64
C GLY A 91 -4.13 -25.56 7.92
N ASN A 92 -4.82 -24.84 7.03
CA ASN A 92 -5.85 -25.45 6.19
C ASN A 92 -5.20 -26.21 5.01
N PRO A 93 -5.81 -27.31 4.53
CA PRO A 93 -5.26 -28.07 3.40
C PRO A 93 -5.47 -27.37 2.05
N GLN A 94 -6.51 -26.53 1.94
CA GLN A 94 -6.83 -25.80 0.72
C GLN A 94 -7.69 -24.57 1.02
N THR A 95 -7.81 -23.68 0.05
CA THR A 95 -8.73 -22.53 0.06
C THR A 95 -9.29 -22.29 -1.34
N ILE A 96 -10.45 -21.66 -1.45
CA ILE A 96 -11.01 -21.23 -2.72
C ILE A 96 -10.68 -19.76 -2.92
N VAL A 97 -10.03 -19.44 -4.05
CA VAL A 97 -9.77 -18.06 -4.45
C VAL A 97 -10.62 -17.74 -5.67
N THR A 98 -11.57 -16.83 -5.51
CA THR A 98 -12.34 -16.28 -6.62
C THR A 98 -11.49 -15.21 -7.31
N VAL A 99 -11.22 -15.39 -8.60
CA VAL A 99 -10.44 -14.46 -9.43
C VAL A 99 -11.28 -13.94 -10.60
N ALA A 100 -10.90 -12.82 -11.19
CA ALA A 100 -11.46 -12.34 -12.46
C ALA A 100 -10.34 -11.71 -13.31
N PRO A 101 -10.37 -11.82 -14.65
CA PRO A 101 -9.49 -11.01 -15.49
C PRO A 101 -9.66 -9.52 -15.17
N PHE A 102 -8.55 -8.78 -15.04
CA PHE A 102 -8.60 -7.36 -14.67
C PHE A 102 -9.48 -6.56 -15.63
N GLY A 103 -10.35 -5.72 -15.06
CA GLY A 103 -11.32 -4.91 -15.82
C GLY A 103 -12.59 -5.66 -16.24
N THR A 104 -12.74 -6.94 -15.88
CA THR A 104 -13.94 -7.73 -16.15
C THR A 104 -14.63 -8.15 -14.86
N ASN A 105 -15.91 -8.51 -14.96
CA ASN A 105 -16.68 -9.13 -13.87
C ASN A 105 -16.80 -10.65 -14.02
N GLN A 106 -16.03 -11.27 -14.90
CA GLN A 106 -16.06 -12.72 -15.13
C GLN A 106 -15.31 -13.43 -13.99
N ARG A 107 -16.05 -13.76 -12.93
CA ARG A 107 -15.51 -14.45 -11.75
C ARG A 107 -15.29 -15.93 -12.06
N GLN A 108 -14.19 -16.48 -11.55
CA GLN A 108 -13.80 -17.88 -11.65
C GLN A 108 -13.22 -18.32 -10.31
N ASP A 109 -13.64 -19.48 -9.80
CA ASP A 109 -13.08 -20.04 -8.59
C ASP A 109 -11.86 -20.92 -8.90
N LYS A 110 -10.80 -20.72 -8.13
CA LYS A 110 -9.56 -21.50 -8.18
C LYS A 110 -9.37 -22.19 -6.84
N ILE A 111 -9.20 -23.52 -6.87
CA ILE A 111 -8.85 -24.29 -5.69
C ILE A 111 -7.33 -24.16 -5.52
N VAL A 112 -6.91 -23.65 -4.38
CA VAL A 112 -5.51 -23.44 -4.04
C VAL A 112 -5.11 -24.46 -2.98
N ASP A 113 -4.16 -25.33 -3.31
CA ASP A 113 -3.63 -26.35 -2.39
C ASP A 113 -2.61 -25.72 -1.43
N LEU A 114 -2.89 -25.81 -0.14
CA LEU A 114 -2.09 -25.19 0.92
C LEU A 114 -1.34 -26.24 1.77
N ARG A 115 -1.45 -27.53 1.47
CA ARG A 115 -0.86 -28.62 2.29
C ARG A 115 0.65 -28.49 2.50
N HIS A 116 1.33 -27.91 1.53
CA HIS A 116 2.79 -27.68 1.56
C HIS A 116 3.14 -26.19 1.62
N TRP A 117 2.15 -25.32 1.80
CA TRP A 117 2.36 -23.90 1.94
C TRP A 117 2.68 -23.57 3.40
N SER A 118 3.90 -23.09 3.62
CA SER A 118 4.41 -22.70 4.94
C SER A 118 5.23 -21.43 4.79
N PHE A 119 5.05 -20.50 5.71
CA PHE A 119 5.76 -19.23 5.76
C PHE A 119 5.80 -18.71 7.20
N GLU A 120 6.71 -17.79 7.49
CA GLU A 120 6.77 -17.11 8.79
C GLU A 120 5.99 -15.78 8.70
N PRO A 121 4.80 -15.64 9.32
CA PRO A 121 3.94 -14.46 9.12
C PRO A 121 4.57 -13.13 9.54
N ASP A 122 5.49 -13.15 10.50
CA ASP A 122 6.19 -11.96 10.99
C ASP A 122 7.34 -11.51 10.06
N LYS A 123 7.74 -12.36 9.12
CA LYS A 123 8.91 -12.12 8.24
C LYS A 123 8.60 -12.17 6.75
N GLN A 124 7.52 -12.83 6.36
CA GLN A 124 7.19 -13.11 4.96
C GLN A 124 5.76 -12.70 4.65
N ASP A 125 5.56 -12.06 3.50
CA ASP A 125 4.21 -11.71 3.02
C ASP A 125 3.51 -12.99 2.51
N PRO A 126 2.28 -13.31 3.00
CA PRO A 126 1.53 -14.49 2.57
C PRO A 126 1.21 -14.50 1.06
N VAL A 127 1.07 -13.32 0.44
CA VAL A 127 0.78 -13.20 -0.98
C VAL A 127 1.99 -13.64 -1.80
N THR A 128 3.19 -13.16 -1.43
CA THR A 128 4.42 -13.50 -2.14
C THR A 128 4.86 -14.93 -1.86
N SER A 129 4.59 -15.47 -0.67
CA SER A 129 4.87 -16.87 -0.35
C SER A 129 4.00 -17.86 -1.14
N LEU A 130 2.78 -17.48 -1.54
CA LEU A 130 1.98 -18.23 -2.51
C LEU A 130 2.54 -18.17 -3.94
N GLY A 131 3.52 -17.29 -4.19
CA GLY A 131 4.09 -17.02 -5.50
C GLY A 131 3.33 -15.98 -6.31
N ILE A 132 2.47 -15.18 -5.67
CA ILE A 132 1.80 -14.04 -6.31
C ILE A 132 2.65 -12.79 -6.07
N GLN A 133 3.08 -12.14 -7.14
CA GLN A 133 3.70 -10.83 -7.04
C GLN A 133 2.64 -9.77 -7.36
N PRO A 134 2.27 -8.90 -6.41
CA PRO A 134 1.35 -7.81 -6.68
C PRO A 134 1.78 -6.98 -7.88
N ARG A 135 0.82 -6.55 -8.71
CA ARG A 135 1.05 -5.46 -9.66
C ARG A 135 1.27 -4.19 -8.84
N SER A 136 2.51 -3.94 -8.44
CA SER A 136 2.89 -2.70 -7.79
C SER A 136 2.76 -1.55 -8.79
N ALA A 137 1.97 -0.53 -8.43
CA ALA A 137 2.37 0.82 -8.78
C ALA A 137 3.66 1.02 -7.99
N GLN A 138 4.81 0.88 -8.65
CA GLN A 138 6.11 1.02 -8.00
C GLN A 138 6.07 2.32 -7.20
N ILE A 139 6.28 2.24 -5.89
CA ILE A 139 6.65 3.44 -5.13
C ILE A 139 8.02 3.74 -5.70
N ASP A 140 8.00 4.66 -6.65
CA ASP A 140 9.17 5.04 -7.41
C ASP A 140 10.26 5.39 -6.40
N THR A 141 11.38 4.69 -6.47
CA THR A 141 12.61 4.98 -5.72
C THR A 141 13.28 6.23 -6.30
N VAL A 142 12.47 7.20 -6.72
CA VAL A 142 12.86 8.43 -7.38
C VAL A 142 13.23 9.43 -6.31
N LEU A 143 14.44 9.96 -6.43
CA LEU A 143 14.92 11.03 -5.57
C LEU A 143 14.12 12.30 -5.84
N ALA A 144 13.31 12.71 -4.87
CA ALA A 144 12.58 13.98 -4.95
C ALA A 144 13.55 15.17 -4.93
N GLU A 145 14.59 15.07 -4.10
CA GLU A 145 15.60 16.10 -3.91
C GLU A 145 16.92 15.46 -3.52
N VAL A 146 18.03 16.11 -3.87
CA VAL A 146 19.37 15.77 -3.40
C VAL A 146 19.96 17.00 -2.71
N GLN A 147 20.27 16.87 -1.42
CA GLN A 147 20.79 17.97 -0.61
C GLN A 147 22.12 18.49 -1.17
N ALA A 148 22.25 19.81 -1.28
CA ALA A 148 23.48 20.46 -1.73
C ALA A 148 24.65 20.17 -0.78
N GLY A 149 25.84 19.87 -1.34
CA GLY A 149 27.05 19.53 -0.59
C GLY A 149 27.09 18.10 -0.03
N SER A 150 26.00 17.32 -0.17
CA SER A 150 25.92 15.94 0.32
C SER A 150 26.85 15.00 -0.44
N ALA A 151 27.18 13.86 0.18
CA ALA A 151 27.86 12.76 -0.48
C ALA A 151 27.10 12.30 -1.74
N ALA A 152 25.78 12.25 -1.67
CA ALA A 152 24.92 11.91 -2.80
C ALA A 152 25.10 12.87 -4.00
N GLN A 153 25.12 14.19 -3.75
CA GLN A 153 25.36 15.17 -4.80
C GLN A 153 26.77 15.05 -5.39
N LYS A 154 27.80 14.86 -4.55
CA LYS A 154 29.19 14.69 -4.99
C LYS A 154 29.37 13.42 -5.83
N ALA A 155 28.60 12.37 -5.53
CA ALA A 155 28.52 11.16 -6.34
C ALA A 155 27.86 11.38 -7.71
N GLY A 156 27.19 12.51 -7.92
CA GLY A 156 26.47 12.82 -9.15
C GLY A 156 24.99 12.40 -9.15
N LEU A 157 24.40 12.06 -8.00
CA LEU A 157 22.96 11.85 -7.88
C LEU A 157 22.21 13.17 -8.10
N GLN A 158 21.06 13.08 -8.74
CA GLN A 158 20.19 14.19 -9.12
C GLN A 158 18.74 13.89 -8.74
N ALA A 159 17.97 14.96 -8.51
CA ALA A 159 16.52 14.82 -8.39
C ALA A 159 15.94 14.22 -9.69
N GLY A 160 15.04 13.26 -9.56
CA GLY A 160 14.50 12.48 -10.68
C GLY A 160 15.22 11.16 -10.94
N ASP A 161 16.38 10.90 -10.34
CA ASP A 161 17.04 9.60 -10.44
C ASP A 161 16.24 8.53 -9.71
N ARG A 162 16.03 7.38 -10.34
CA ARG A 162 15.38 6.21 -9.73
C ARG A 162 16.45 5.23 -9.26
N ILE A 163 16.51 4.91 -7.96
CA ILE A 163 17.46 3.92 -7.44
C ILE A 163 16.91 2.51 -7.67
N VAL A 164 17.54 1.72 -8.54
CA VAL A 164 17.06 0.38 -8.90
C VAL A 164 17.77 -0.74 -8.16
N LYS A 165 19.03 -0.56 -7.77
CA LYS A 165 19.77 -1.51 -6.93
C LYS A 165 20.69 -0.82 -5.93
N VAL A 166 20.98 -1.52 -4.84
CA VAL A 166 22.04 -1.16 -3.89
C VAL A 166 22.88 -2.39 -3.55
N ASP A 167 24.19 -2.27 -3.66
CA ASP A 167 25.17 -3.36 -3.45
C ASP A 167 24.82 -4.63 -4.25
N GLY A 168 24.32 -4.43 -5.46
CA GLY A 168 23.86 -5.49 -6.37
C GLY A 168 22.49 -6.08 -6.03
N GLN A 169 21.86 -5.69 -4.94
CA GLN A 169 20.51 -6.14 -4.55
C GLN A 169 19.43 -5.22 -5.14
N PRO A 170 18.40 -5.76 -5.83
CA PRO A 170 17.27 -4.98 -6.30
C PRO A 170 16.55 -4.24 -5.18
N LEU A 171 16.27 -2.95 -5.39
CA LEU A 171 15.54 -2.12 -4.45
C LEU A 171 14.10 -1.94 -4.93
N THR A 172 13.14 -2.50 -4.18
CA THR A 172 11.71 -2.44 -4.53
C THR A 172 10.91 -1.50 -3.61
N GLN A 173 11.52 -1.02 -2.53
CA GLN A 173 10.87 -0.18 -1.53
C GLN A 173 11.83 0.90 -1.03
N TRP A 174 11.34 2.14 -0.99
CA TRP A 174 12.11 3.28 -0.49
C TRP A 174 12.57 3.12 0.97
N MET A 175 11.72 2.54 1.83
CA MET A 175 12.06 2.35 3.25
C MET A 175 13.26 1.42 3.45
N THR A 176 13.40 0.39 2.59
CA THR A 176 14.56 -0.51 2.59
C THR A 176 15.85 0.26 2.30
N PHE A 177 15.81 1.22 1.37
CA PHE A 177 16.95 2.08 1.07
C PHE A 177 17.34 2.96 2.26
N VAL A 178 16.35 3.63 2.87
CA VAL A 178 16.57 4.48 4.05
C VAL A 178 17.20 3.69 5.19
N ASN A 179 16.71 2.48 5.46
CA ASN A 179 17.27 1.60 6.48
C ASN A 179 18.72 1.18 6.14
N LEU A 180 18.97 0.81 4.89
CA LEU A 180 20.30 0.38 4.45
C LEU A 180 21.35 1.50 4.56
N VAL A 181 20.98 2.74 4.22
CA VAL A 181 21.84 3.92 4.43
C VAL A 181 22.08 4.18 5.92
N ARG A 182 21.02 4.11 6.75
CA ARG A 182 21.11 4.34 8.20
C ARG A 182 22.00 3.30 8.90
N ASP A 183 21.89 2.04 8.51
CA ASP A 183 22.59 0.91 9.13
C ASP A 183 24.05 0.79 8.67
N ASN A 184 24.45 1.53 7.62
CA ASN A 184 25.81 1.55 7.08
C ASN A 184 26.44 2.95 7.13
N PRO A 185 26.54 3.58 8.32
CA PRO A 185 27.15 4.89 8.44
C PRO A 185 28.62 4.83 8.03
N GLY A 186 29.06 5.81 7.23
CA GLY A 186 30.47 5.91 6.82
C GLY A 186 30.95 4.79 5.88
N LYS A 187 30.05 4.04 5.24
CA LYS A 187 30.40 3.09 4.17
C LYS A 187 29.87 3.60 2.83
N ALA A 188 30.68 3.42 1.79
CA ALA A 188 30.25 3.65 0.43
C ALA A 188 29.25 2.56 0.03
N LEU A 189 28.13 2.95 -0.57
CA LEU A 189 27.09 2.05 -1.07
C LEU A 189 27.11 2.08 -2.59
N ALA A 190 27.21 0.93 -3.25
CA ALA A 190 27.18 0.86 -4.71
C ALA A 190 25.74 0.95 -5.18
N LEU A 191 25.35 2.08 -5.76
CA LEU A 191 24.00 2.30 -6.29
C LEU A 191 23.97 2.04 -7.79
N GLU A 192 22.89 1.43 -8.25
CA GLU A 192 22.51 1.44 -9.66
C GLU A 192 21.26 2.30 -9.78
N ILE A 193 21.35 3.36 -10.57
CA ILE A 193 20.24 4.28 -10.80
C ILE A 193 19.74 4.19 -12.24
N GLU A 194 18.50 4.59 -12.47
CA GLU A 194 17.93 4.84 -13.78
C GLU A 194 17.67 6.33 -13.95
N ARG A 195 18.31 6.93 -14.96
CA ARG A 195 18.13 8.33 -15.35
C ARG A 195 17.71 8.38 -16.80
N GLN A 196 16.53 8.95 -17.07
CA GLN A 196 15.96 9.04 -18.43
C GLN A 196 15.93 7.69 -19.17
N GLY A 197 15.67 6.58 -18.45
CA GLY A 197 15.60 5.23 -19.03
C GLY A 197 16.95 4.52 -19.20
N SER A 198 18.07 5.15 -18.82
CA SER A 198 19.40 4.54 -18.87
C SER A 198 19.87 4.16 -17.48
N ALA A 199 20.47 2.99 -17.33
CA ALA A 199 21.08 2.54 -16.08
C ALA A 199 22.49 3.16 -15.92
N LEU A 200 22.77 3.78 -14.77
CA LEU A 200 24.07 4.34 -14.41
C LEU A 200 24.50 3.82 -13.02
N PRO A 201 25.72 3.27 -12.89
CA PRO A 201 26.29 2.96 -11.59
C PRO A 201 26.82 4.24 -10.93
N LEU A 202 26.48 4.47 -9.66
CA LEU A 202 27.00 5.56 -8.85
C LEU A 202 27.36 5.05 -7.47
N THR A 203 28.50 5.47 -6.92
CA THR A 203 28.92 5.08 -5.57
C THR A 203 29.15 6.35 -4.77
N PRO A 204 28.18 6.80 -3.95
CA PRO A 204 28.40 7.91 -3.06
C PRO A 204 29.48 7.59 -2.05
N ASP A 205 30.44 8.51 -1.91
CA ASP A 205 31.46 8.40 -0.89
C ASP A 205 30.82 8.39 0.50
N ALA A 206 31.46 7.69 1.42
CA ALA A 206 31.19 7.81 2.84
C ALA A 206 31.52 9.23 3.31
N GLY A 207 30.59 10.16 3.20
CA GLY A 207 30.77 11.51 3.71
C GLY A 207 30.89 11.46 5.23
N CYS A 208 32.06 11.82 5.77
CA CYS A 208 32.18 12.28 7.15
C CYS A 208 31.20 13.44 7.34
N GLU A 209 30.21 13.23 8.20
CA GLU A 209 29.40 14.29 8.74
C GLU A 209 30.32 15.14 9.64
N ASN A 210 30.88 16.22 9.08
CA ASN A 210 31.40 17.28 9.92
C ASN A 210 30.18 17.93 10.56
N GLY A 211 29.86 17.44 11.77
CA GLY A 211 28.87 18.06 12.61
C GLY A 211 29.25 19.50 12.88
N GLU A 212 28.38 20.42 12.50
CA GLU A 212 28.34 21.75 13.08
C GLU A 212 26.90 22.02 13.56
N ARG A 213 26.82 22.01 14.90
CA ARG A 213 25.80 22.51 15.84
C ARG A 213 24.54 23.16 15.30
#